data_AF-A0A950J9V9-F1
#
_entry.id   AF-A0A950J9V9-F1
#
_cell.length_a   1.000
_cell.length_b   1.000
_cell.length_c   1.000
_cell.angle_alpha   90.00
_cell.angle_beta   90.00
_cell.angle_gamma   90.00
#
_symmetry.space_group_name_H-M   'P 1'
#
loop_
_entity.id
_entity.type
_entity.pdbx_description
1 polymer ?
#
loop_
_entity_poly.entity_id
_entity_poly.type
_entity_poly.pdbx_seq_one_letter_code
_entity_poly.pdbx_strand_id
1 'polypeptide(L)'
;MAYRVYSGPRGSETVPPLERDNWPYKEFTLLDEAMSWARHINKGDRVALLIVGDDGTHLTKTEIAAALFHSEAELGEPEAQAAR
;
A
#
# COMPACT_ATOMS: atom_id res chain seq x y z
N MET A 1 -10.20 11.85 -9.30
CA MET A 1 -9.79 11.39 -7.97
C MET A 1 -8.38 10.86 -8.11
N ALA A 2 -7.43 11.44 -7.38
CA ALA A 2 -6.05 10.97 -7.38
C ALA A 2 -5.69 10.36 -6.02
N TYR A 3 -4.88 9.32 -6.07
CA TYR A 3 -4.27 8.66 -4.93
C TYR A 3 -2.76 8.89 -4.98
N ARG A 4 -2.20 9.40 -3.91
CA ARG A 4 -0.77 9.66 -3.77
C ARG A 4 -0.16 8.65 -2.82
N VAL A 5 0.80 7.87 -3.31
CA VAL A 5 1.55 6.92 -2.50
C VAL A 5 2.91 7.50 -2.18
N TYR A 6 3.10 7.84 -0.91
CA TYR A 6 4.39 8.26 -0.38
C TYR A 6 5.22 7.03 0.00
N SER A 7 6.52 7.10 -0.27
CA SER A 7 7.43 5.98 -0.04
C SER A 7 8.80 6.45 0.43
N GLY A 8 9.48 5.61 1.21
CA GLY A 8 10.84 5.87 1.69
C GLY A 8 11.75 4.65 1.50
N PRO A 9 13.05 4.78 1.79
CA PRO A 9 13.96 3.63 1.90
C PRO A 9 13.45 2.60 2.90
N ARG A 10 13.78 1.32 2.69
CA ARG A 10 13.52 0.26 3.66
C ARG A 10 14.08 0.65 5.03
N GLY A 11 13.28 0.47 6.08
CA GLY A 11 13.57 0.96 7.43
C GLY A 11 12.88 2.29 7.78
N SER A 12 12.38 3.04 6.80
CA SER A 12 11.54 4.21 7.05
C SER A 12 10.21 3.80 7.72
N GLU A 13 9.73 4.58 8.67
CA GLU A 13 8.51 4.26 9.43
C GLU A 13 7.31 5.10 9.03
N THR A 14 7.48 6.40 8.88
CA THR A 14 6.39 7.34 8.59
C THR A 14 6.86 8.47 7.67
N VAL A 15 5.91 9.17 7.05
CA VAL A 15 6.17 10.46 6.41
C VAL A 15 5.94 11.53 7.48
N PRO A 16 6.98 12.30 7.87
CA PRO A 16 6.81 13.38 8.84
C PRO A 16 5.78 14.40 8.33
N PRO A 17 4.76 14.79 9.12
CA PRO A 17 3.67 15.65 8.64
C PRO A 17 4.15 16.98 8.03
N LEU A 18 5.22 17.56 8.59
CA LEU A 18 5.81 18.81 8.13
C LEU A 18 6.61 18.67 6.83
N GLU A 19 7.08 17.47 6.52
CA GLU A 19 7.89 17.19 5.33
C GLU A 19 7.06 16.61 4.19
N ARG A 20 5.80 16.24 4.45
CA ARG A 20 4.89 15.58 3.51
C ARG A 20 4.81 16.29 2.16
N ASP A 21 4.76 17.62 2.17
CA ASP A 21 4.59 18.41 0.93
C ASP A 21 5.84 18.36 0.03
N ASN A 22 7.01 18.06 0.61
CA ASN A 22 8.27 17.88 -0.12
C ASN A 22 8.65 16.39 -0.26
N TRP A 23 7.84 15.48 0.28
CA TRP A 23 8.16 14.05 0.29
C TRP A 23 7.83 13.43 -1.08
N PRO A 24 8.73 12.60 -1.64
CA PRO A 24 8.48 11.98 -2.94
C PRO A 24 7.26 11.06 -2.88
N TYR A 25 6.32 11.31 -3.78
CA TYR A 25 5.15 10.47 -4.00
C TYR A 25 5.00 10.09 -5.46
N LYS A 26 4.22 9.03 -5.70
CA LYS A 26 3.70 8.69 -7.02
C LYS A 26 2.18 8.75 -7.01
N GLU A 27 1.60 9.29 -8.07
CA GLU A 27 0.17 9.48 -8.22
C GLU A 27 -0.47 8.37 -9.07
N PHE A 28 -1.69 7.97 -8.71
CA PHE A 28 -2.52 6.97 -9.38
C PHE A 28 -3.97 7.45 -9.42
N THR A 29 -4.75 6.96 -10.38
CA THR A 29 -6.18 7.33 -10.50
C THR A 29 -7.08 6.38 -9.72
N LEU A 30 -6.62 5.16 -9.45
CA LEU A 30 -7.36 4.12 -8.73
C LEU A 30 -6.61 3.66 -7.47
N LEU A 31 -7.37 3.36 -6.41
CA LEU A 31 -6.80 2.82 -5.17
C LEU A 31 -6.12 1.46 -5.41
N ASP A 32 -6.71 0.61 -6.26
CA ASP A 32 -6.14 -0.70 -6.59
C ASP A 32 -4.78 -0.60 -7.27
N GLU A 33 -4.58 0.41 -8.13
CA GLU A 33 -3.28 0.69 -8.76
C GLU A 33 -2.26 1.16 -7.72
N ALA A 34 -2.67 2.05 -6.81
CA ALA A 34 -1.85 2.50 -5.70
C ALA A 34 -1.42 1.34 -4.79
N MET A 35 -2.34 0.43 -4.47
CA MET A 35 -2.09 -0.77 -3.67
C MET A 35 -1.18 -1.78 -4.38
N SER A 36 -1.41 -2.00 -5.69
CA SER A 36 -0.55 -2.85 -6.52
C SER A 36 0.88 -2.30 -6.57
N TRP A 37 1.03 -0.99 -6.72
CA TRP A 37 2.35 -0.35 -6.67
C TRP A 37 3.01 -0.46 -5.29
N ALA A 38 2.25 -0.25 -4.20
CA ALA A 38 2.73 -0.44 -2.83
C ALA A 38 3.26 -1.87 -2.63
N ARG A 39 2.53 -2.89 -3.11
CA ARG A 39 2.97 -4.30 -3.07
C ARG A 39 4.26 -4.52 -3.85
N HIS A 40 4.38 -3.90 -5.02
CA HIS A 40 5.56 -4.01 -5.86
C HIS A 40 6.80 -3.42 -5.18
N ILE A 41 6.72 -2.18 -4.67
CA ILE A 41 7.88 -1.52 -4.09
C ILE A 41 8.33 -2.16 -2.78
N ASN A 42 7.39 -2.65 -1.96
CA ASN A 42 7.70 -3.31 -0.68
C ASN A 42 8.57 -4.56 -0.83
N LYS A 43 8.63 -5.16 -2.04
CA LYS A 43 9.52 -6.30 -2.34
C LYS A 43 10.98 -5.88 -2.57
N GLY A 44 11.24 -4.61 -2.86
CA GLY A 44 12.57 -4.05 -3.11
C GLY A 44 13.13 -3.22 -1.95
N ASP A 45 13.97 -2.23 -2.28
CA ASP A 45 14.66 -1.38 -1.30
C ASP A 45 13.83 -0.21 -0.77
N ARG A 46 12.56 -0.10 -1.20
CA ARG A 46 11.64 0.95 -0.77
C ARG A 46 10.42 0.35 -0.11
N VAL A 47 9.74 1.16 0.70
CA VAL A 47 8.48 0.79 1.33
C VAL A 47 7.45 1.91 1.17
N ALA A 48 6.20 1.53 0.93
CA ALA A 48 5.07 2.44 1.02
C ALA A 48 4.86 2.86 2.47
N LEU A 49 4.66 4.16 2.70
CA LEU A 49 4.54 4.73 4.04
C LEU A 49 3.17 5.35 4.30
N LEU A 50 2.53 5.87 3.25
CA LEU A 50 1.24 6.55 3.32
C LEU A 50 0.56 6.52 1.94
N ILE A 51 -0.74 6.24 1.91
CA ILE A 51 -1.61 6.48 0.75
C ILE A 51 -2.65 7.51 1.16
N VAL A 52 -2.77 8.59 0.40
CA VAL A 52 -3.86 9.57 0.55
C VAL A 52 -4.64 9.70 -0.73
N GLY A 53 -5.97 9.71 -0.64
CA GLY A 53 -6.87 9.97 -1.74
C GLY A 53 -7.58 11.31 -1.56
N ASP A 54 -7.93 11.96 -2.67
CA ASP A 54 -8.76 13.18 -2.64
C ASP A 54 -10.20 12.91 -2.15
N ASP A 55 -10.58 11.63 -2.02
CA ASP A 55 -11.86 11.13 -1.52
C ASP A 55 -11.88 10.94 0.02
N GLY A 56 -10.78 11.29 0.70
CA GLY A 56 -10.62 11.11 2.14
C GLY A 56 -9.94 9.79 2.52
N THR A 57 -9.55 8.96 1.55
CA THR A 57 -8.72 7.76 1.81
C THR A 57 -7.42 8.17 2.52
N HIS A 58 -7.09 7.49 3.60
CA HIS A 58 -5.85 7.68 4.34
C HIS A 58 -5.38 6.34 4.92
N LEU A 59 -4.35 5.73 4.31
CA LEU A 59 -3.80 4.45 4.74
C LEU A 59 -2.35 4.64 5.19
N THR A 60 -2.07 4.31 6.44
CA THR A 60 -0.73 4.30 7.03
C THR A 60 0.07 3.06 6.60
N LYS A 61 1.38 3.07 6.80
CA LYS A 61 2.26 1.92 6.56
C LYS A 61 1.70 0.59 7.11
N THR A 62 1.18 0.59 8.33
CA THR A 62 0.64 -0.61 8.98
C THR A 62 -0.66 -1.07 8.32
N GLU A 63 -1.55 -0.14 7.98
CA GLU A 63 -2.82 -0.46 7.29
C GLU A 63 -2.57 -0.96 5.86
N ILE A 64 -1.61 -0.35 5.15
CA ILE A 64 -1.16 -0.84 3.84
C ILE A 64 -0.63 -2.27 3.98
N ALA A 65 0.25 -2.53 4.95
CA ALA A 65 0.81 -3.86 5.16
C ALA A 65 -0.27 -4.90 5.51
N ALA A 66 -1.22 -4.54 6.37
CA ALA A 66 -2.34 -5.40 6.72
C ALA A 66 -3.23 -5.71 5.50
N ALA A 67 -3.61 -4.68 4.73
CA ALA A 67 -4.41 -4.86 3.52
C ALA A 67 -3.71 -5.73 2.46
N LEU A 68 -2.40 -5.54 2.27
CA LEU A 68 -1.61 -6.38 1.37
C LEU A 68 -1.54 -7.84 1.82
N PHE A 69 -1.42 -8.08 3.13
CA PHE A 69 -1.39 -9.42 3.70
C PHE A 69 -2.75 -10.14 3.56
N HIS A 70 -3.86 -9.43 3.78
CA HIS A 70 -5.21 -9.99 3.58
C HIS A 70 -5.45 -10.42 2.13
N SER A 71 -5.02 -9.62 1.14
CA SER A 71 -5.12 -10.00 -0.28
C SER A 71 -4.29 -11.25 -0.64
N GLU A 72 -3.23 -11.56 0.11
CA GLU A 72 -2.43 -12.78 -0.08
C GLU A 72 -3.07 -14.02 0.54
N ALA A 73 -3.82 -13.85 1.65
CA ALA A 73 -4.53 -14.94 2.31
C ALA A 73 -5.73 -15.44 1.49
N GLU A 74 -6.48 -14.55 0.84
CA GLU A 74 -7.67 -14.93 0.05
C GLU A 74 -7.34 -15.63 -1.28
N LEU A 75 -6.12 -15.43 -1.81
CA LEU A 75 -5.64 -16.15 -3.01
C LEU A 75 -5.06 -17.54 -2.67
N GLY A 76 -5.11 -17.94 -1.41
CA GLY A 76 -4.48 -19.14 -0.87
C GLY A 76 -5.43 -20.26 -0.43
N GLU A 77 -6.74 -20.19 -0.71
CA GLU A 77 -7.65 -21.30 -0.37
C GLU A 77 -7.56 -22.42 -1.42
N PRO A 78 -7.14 -23.65 -1.05
CA PRO A 78 -7.17 -24.79 -1.94
C PRO A 78 -8.58 -25.37 -1.99
N GLU A 79 -9.11 -25.46 -3.20
CA GLU A 79 -10.25 -26.30 -3.59
C GLU A 79 -9.94 -27.78 -3.26
N ALA A 80 -10.19 -28.19 -2.01
CA ALA A 80 -9.92 -29.55 -1.57
C ALA A 80 -10.90 -30.04 -0.50
N GLN A 81 -12.21 -29.90 -0.71
CA GLN A 81 -13.18 -30.69 0.05
C GLN A 81 -14.51 -30.86 -0.67
N ALA A 82 -14.51 -31.56 -1.80
CA ALA A 82 -15.71 -32.17 -2.37
C ALA A 82 -15.43 -33.63 -2.70
N ALA A 83 -15.20 -34.43 -1.65
CA ALA A 83 -15.28 -35.88 -1.72
C ALA A 83 -15.76 -36.38 -0.35
N ARG A 84 -17.08 -36.48 -0.20
CA ARG A 84 -17.77 -37.44 0.67
C ARG A 84 -19.24 -37.50 0.29
#